data_AF-A0A701Z098-F1
#
_entry.id   AF-A0A701Z098-F1
#
_cell.length_a   1.000
_cell.length_b   1.000
_cell.length_c   1.000
_cell.angle_alpha   90.00
_cell.angle_beta   90.00
_cell.angle_gamma   90.00
#
_symmetry.space_group_name_H-M   'P 1'
#
loop_
_entity.id
_entity.type
_entity.pdbx_description
1 polymer ?
#
loop_
_entity_poly.entity_id
_entity_poly.type
_entity_poly.pdbx_seq_one_letter_code
_entity_poly.pdbx_strand_id
1 'polypeptide(L)'
;MNVKFLGACILTSSVLFSGASLAQGAPDYASIIKQAHQKYNSNHDGNVADYIPALATYSPNNFAITLATVDGKIYQVGDVKKTFPMESLSKVFTLALAMEQHGPQKVLDKLGANATGQPFNSGLAVELTKGAPENPLVNAGAMSAVSLIDAKDKTDRWNKILNNLNVWADATLTVNEPVFKSEMETNQHNQALAMLMNSYNSFYGDTQEAVEIYTRQCSVDITVEQLAKMGAVLANGGKSPFNGRQLLNASYVPQVLAEMAIAGLYDGSGKWLYTVGVPAKSGVSGGMVAVVPGRYAIAVYSPPLDEAGNSVRAQQTIEYVANATQANLFLAK
;
A
#
# COMPACT_ATOMS: atom_id res chain seq x y z
N MET A 1 -15.39 47.67 68.47
CA MET A 1 -14.51 46.58 68.00
C MET A 1 -15.00 46.16 66.62
N ASN A 2 -14.32 46.57 65.54
CA ASN A 2 -14.50 45.98 64.21
C ASN A 2 -13.32 46.40 63.33
N VAL A 3 -12.48 45.41 63.03
CA VAL A 3 -11.23 45.51 62.29
C VAL A 3 -11.54 45.53 60.79
N LYS A 4 -11.05 46.54 60.06
CA LYS A 4 -11.03 46.54 58.59
C LYS A 4 -9.74 45.85 58.12
N PHE A 5 -9.87 44.69 57.48
CA PHE A 5 -8.77 44.05 56.74
C PHE A 5 -8.62 44.73 55.38
N LEU A 6 -7.44 45.32 55.13
CA LEU A 6 -6.97 45.70 53.79
C LEU A 6 -6.39 44.44 53.13
N GLY A 7 -7.04 43.91 52.11
CA GLY A 7 -6.48 42.87 51.24
C GLY A 7 -5.67 43.53 50.12
N ALA A 8 -4.35 43.35 50.13
CA ALA A 8 -3.48 43.73 49.04
C ALA A 8 -3.47 42.61 47.98
N CYS A 9 -4.02 42.87 46.79
CA CYS A 9 -3.85 42.02 45.62
C CYS A 9 -2.48 42.27 44.99
N ILE A 10 -1.56 41.32 45.13
CA ILE A 10 -0.31 41.27 44.39
C ILE A 10 -0.60 40.61 43.04
N LEU A 11 -0.65 41.41 41.97
CA LEU A 11 -0.67 40.92 40.60
C LEU A 11 0.75 40.52 40.21
N THR A 12 1.06 39.22 40.29
CA THR A 12 2.27 38.66 39.68
C THR A 12 2.05 38.50 38.19
N SER A 13 2.67 39.36 37.39
CA SER A 13 2.78 39.22 35.95
C SER A 13 3.71 38.06 35.60
N SER A 14 3.15 36.89 35.30
CA SER A 14 3.86 35.77 34.70
C SER A 14 4.07 36.04 33.20
N VAL A 15 5.31 36.38 32.84
CA VAL A 15 5.74 36.43 31.45
C VAL A 15 5.82 34.99 30.94
N LEU A 16 4.80 34.56 30.20
CA LEU A 16 4.82 33.32 29.45
C LEU A 16 5.79 33.50 28.28
N PHE A 17 6.99 32.93 28.40
CA PHE A 17 7.84 32.68 27.24
C PHE A 17 7.15 31.61 26.39
N SER A 18 6.41 32.05 25.36
CA SER A 18 6.03 31.19 24.25
C SER A 18 7.32 30.78 23.54
N GLY A 19 7.83 29.60 23.85
CA GLY A 19 8.86 28.96 23.04
C GLY A 19 8.28 28.76 21.65
N ALA A 20 8.63 29.66 20.73
CA ALA A 20 8.40 29.42 19.31
C ALA A 20 9.22 28.16 18.96
N SER A 21 8.52 27.04 18.82
CA SER A 21 9.04 25.89 18.09
C SER A 21 9.52 26.42 16.75
N LEU A 22 10.85 26.49 16.58
CA LEU A 22 11.44 26.74 15.27
C LEU A 22 10.94 25.60 14.39
N ALA A 23 10.02 25.91 13.48
CA ALA A 23 9.53 24.95 12.49
C ALA A 23 10.77 24.36 11.80
N GLN A 24 11.09 23.11 12.14
CA GLN A 24 12.15 22.37 11.50
C GLN A 24 11.81 22.36 10.01
N GLY A 25 12.70 22.91 9.18
CA GLY A 25 12.47 22.97 7.73
C GLY A 25 12.12 21.59 7.18
N ALA A 26 11.38 21.55 6.07
CA ALA A 26 11.04 20.30 5.42
C ALA A 26 12.31 19.44 5.22
N PRO A 27 12.28 18.13 5.52
CA PRO A 27 13.45 17.27 5.35
C PRO A 27 14.02 17.36 3.93
N ASP A 28 15.34 17.29 3.79
CA ASP A 28 16.00 17.20 2.48
C ASP A 28 15.80 15.79 1.90
N TYR A 29 14.61 15.56 1.34
CA TYR A 29 14.22 14.27 0.78
C TYR A 29 15.18 13.80 -0.31
N ALA A 30 15.72 14.71 -1.13
CA ALA A 30 16.65 14.36 -2.20
C ALA A 30 17.95 13.75 -1.64
N SER A 31 18.53 14.40 -0.63
CA SER A 31 19.73 13.89 0.05
C SER A 31 19.45 12.58 0.78
N ILE A 32 18.33 12.49 1.50
CA ILE A 32 17.94 11.30 2.26
C ILE A 32 17.79 10.07 1.37
N ILE A 33 17.04 10.15 0.25
CA ILE A 33 16.87 8.99 -0.63
C ILE A 33 18.17 8.63 -1.36
N LYS A 34 19.03 9.59 -1.67
CA LYS A 34 20.34 9.34 -2.29
C LYS A 34 21.26 8.58 -1.33
N GLN A 35 21.27 8.96 -0.05
CA GLN A 35 22.01 8.25 0.99
C GLN A 35 21.48 6.83 1.20
N ALA A 36 20.15 6.66 1.23
CA ALA A 36 19.51 5.35 1.33
C ALA A 36 19.91 4.46 0.14
N HIS A 37 19.82 4.99 -1.09
CA HIS A 37 20.24 4.28 -2.29
C HIS A 37 21.70 3.83 -2.21
N GLN A 38 22.62 4.75 -1.89
CA GLN A 38 24.05 4.43 -1.77
C GLN A 38 24.32 3.37 -0.69
N LYS A 39 23.62 3.44 0.44
CA LYS A 39 23.78 2.53 1.57
C LYS A 39 23.35 1.10 1.23
N TYR A 40 22.25 0.93 0.50
CA TYR A 40 21.64 -0.38 0.24
C TYR A 40 21.88 -0.91 -1.18
N ASN A 41 22.55 -0.17 -2.06
CA ASN A 41 22.79 -0.58 -3.45
C ASN A 41 23.52 -1.92 -3.57
N SER A 42 24.50 -2.18 -2.69
CA SER A 42 25.31 -3.40 -2.67
C SER A 42 24.70 -4.54 -1.83
N ASN A 43 23.48 -4.36 -1.31
CA ASN A 43 22.79 -5.46 -0.65
C ASN A 43 22.18 -6.38 -1.70
N HIS A 44 22.57 -7.66 -1.69
CA HIS A 44 22.12 -8.71 -2.59
C HIS A 44 21.34 -9.82 -1.87
N ASP A 45 20.92 -9.58 -0.63
CA ASP A 45 20.11 -10.52 0.15
C ASP A 45 18.73 -10.74 -0.50
N GLY A 46 18.19 -11.95 -0.27
CA GLY A 46 16.90 -12.38 -0.81
C GLY A 46 17.01 -12.98 -2.22
N ASN A 47 15.87 -13.39 -2.77
CA ASN A 47 15.80 -14.05 -4.08
C ASN A 47 14.73 -13.42 -4.96
N VAL A 48 14.97 -13.37 -6.27
CA VAL A 48 13.93 -12.97 -7.24
C VAL A 48 12.85 -14.04 -7.26
N ALA A 49 11.58 -13.63 -7.32
CA ALA A 49 10.47 -14.58 -7.46
C ALA A 49 10.62 -15.40 -8.75
N ASP A 50 10.57 -16.73 -8.62
CA ASP A 50 10.86 -17.67 -9.70
C ASP A 50 9.78 -18.77 -9.88
N TYR A 51 8.68 -18.69 -9.11
CA TYR A 51 7.57 -19.63 -9.21
C TYR A 51 6.85 -19.59 -10.57
N ILE A 52 6.98 -18.46 -11.30
CA ILE A 52 6.65 -18.38 -12.72
C ILE A 52 7.86 -17.94 -13.55
N PRO A 53 8.05 -18.51 -14.77
CA PRO A 53 9.18 -18.18 -15.63
C PRO A 53 9.30 -16.68 -15.97
N ALA A 54 8.18 -15.97 -16.10
CA ALA A 54 8.20 -14.56 -16.46
C ALA A 54 8.86 -13.67 -15.37
N LEU A 55 8.61 -13.95 -14.08
CA LEU A 55 9.22 -13.19 -12.97
C LEU A 55 10.71 -13.49 -12.79
N ALA A 56 11.14 -14.72 -13.08
CA ALA A 56 12.55 -15.12 -13.00
C ALA A 56 13.47 -14.34 -13.96
N THR A 57 12.90 -13.64 -14.96
CA THR A 57 13.67 -12.85 -15.95
C THR A 57 14.09 -11.48 -15.42
N TYR A 58 13.53 -11.01 -14.30
CA TYR A 58 13.82 -9.68 -13.77
C TYR A 58 15.20 -9.64 -13.09
N SER A 59 16.00 -8.63 -13.42
CA SER A 59 17.35 -8.48 -12.90
C SER A 59 17.34 -8.25 -11.38
N PRO A 60 18.09 -9.05 -10.58
CA PRO A 60 18.21 -8.82 -9.13
C PRO A 60 18.88 -7.48 -8.80
N ASN A 61 19.59 -6.89 -9.76
CA ASN A 61 20.31 -5.64 -9.57
C ASN A 61 19.42 -4.40 -9.66
N ASN A 62 18.23 -4.50 -10.26
CA ASN A 62 17.32 -3.35 -10.41
C ASN A 62 17.03 -2.72 -9.05
N PHE A 63 17.32 -1.43 -8.90
CA PHE A 63 17.05 -0.70 -7.66
C PHE A 63 16.62 0.72 -7.99
N ALA A 64 15.42 1.10 -7.55
CA ALA A 64 14.90 2.43 -7.79
C ALA A 64 14.08 2.90 -6.60
N ILE A 65 14.19 4.19 -6.28
CA ILE A 65 13.47 4.85 -5.18
C ILE A 65 12.78 6.08 -5.77
N THR A 66 11.48 6.22 -5.50
CA THR A 66 10.75 7.49 -5.72
C THR A 66 10.03 7.90 -4.44
N LEU A 67 10.23 9.14 -4.01
CA LEU A 67 9.44 9.79 -2.97
C LEU A 67 8.59 10.89 -3.60
N ALA A 68 7.30 10.87 -3.33
CA ALA A 68 6.31 11.77 -3.89
C ALA A 68 5.55 12.46 -2.75
N THR A 69 5.62 13.78 -2.68
CA THR A 69 5.08 14.58 -1.56
C THR A 69 3.64 15.06 -1.81
N VAL A 70 2.94 15.42 -0.73
CA VAL A 70 1.57 15.97 -0.84
C VAL A 70 1.51 17.37 -1.45
N ASP A 71 2.65 18.09 -1.54
CA ASP A 71 2.80 19.35 -2.28
C ASP A 71 3.23 19.15 -3.75
N GLY A 72 3.20 17.91 -4.24
CA GLY A 72 3.37 17.60 -5.67
C GLY A 72 4.82 17.49 -6.16
N LYS A 73 5.81 17.43 -5.26
CA LYS A 73 7.22 17.23 -5.62
C LYS A 73 7.56 15.75 -5.72
N ILE A 74 8.46 15.42 -6.64
CA ILE A 74 8.97 14.07 -6.86
C ILE A 74 10.49 14.08 -6.71
N TYR A 75 11.00 13.14 -5.93
CA TYR A 75 12.42 12.91 -5.70
C TYR A 75 12.78 11.48 -6.07
N GLN A 76 13.86 11.30 -6.83
CA GLN A 76 14.17 10.03 -7.49
C GLN A 76 15.65 9.69 -7.49
N VAL A 77 15.93 8.38 -7.43
CA VAL A 77 17.29 7.84 -7.60
C VAL A 77 17.21 6.37 -8.07
N GLY A 78 18.16 5.94 -8.90
CA GLY A 78 18.24 4.57 -9.42
C GLY A 78 17.48 4.36 -10.74
N ASP A 79 17.07 3.12 -10.99
CA ASP A 79 16.48 2.64 -12.25
C ASP A 79 15.00 3.02 -12.44
N VAL A 80 14.65 4.29 -12.22
CA VAL A 80 13.26 4.76 -12.07
C VAL A 80 12.35 4.58 -13.29
N LYS A 81 12.91 4.34 -14.48
CA LYS A 81 12.17 4.12 -15.73
C LYS A 81 11.82 2.66 -16.00
N LYS A 82 12.35 1.71 -15.21
CA LYS A 82 12.02 0.29 -15.38
C LYS A 82 10.57 0.04 -14.96
N THR A 83 9.84 -0.72 -15.77
CA THR A 83 8.52 -1.23 -15.41
C THR A 83 8.63 -2.60 -14.74
N PHE A 84 7.64 -2.91 -13.92
CA PHE A 84 7.46 -4.21 -13.29
C PHE A 84 5.96 -4.45 -13.05
N PRO A 85 5.49 -5.71 -13.00
CA PRO A 85 4.10 -6.01 -12.73
C PRO A 85 3.76 -5.59 -11.29
N MET A 86 2.62 -4.94 -11.11
CA MET A 86 2.15 -4.48 -9.79
C MET A 86 2.04 -5.62 -8.78
N GLU A 87 1.67 -6.82 -9.24
CA GLU A 87 1.34 -7.95 -8.40
C GLU A 87 0.33 -7.53 -7.31
N SER A 88 0.56 -7.97 -6.07
CA SER A 88 -0.29 -7.65 -4.92
C SER A 88 -0.39 -6.15 -4.57
N LEU A 89 0.40 -5.26 -5.19
CA LEU A 89 0.21 -3.81 -5.02
C LEU A 89 -1.16 -3.36 -5.58
N SER A 90 -1.66 -4.04 -6.62
CA SER A 90 -2.96 -3.77 -7.26
C SER A 90 -4.14 -3.86 -6.27
N LYS A 91 -4.04 -4.73 -5.26
CA LYS A 91 -5.08 -5.00 -4.25
C LYS A 91 -5.54 -3.75 -3.52
N VAL A 92 -4.60 -2.85 -3.18
CA VAL A 92 -4.90 -1.59 -2.48
C VAL A 92 -5.85 -0.72 -3.30
N PHE A 93 -5.65 -0.68 -4.61
CA PHE A 93 -6.40 0.19 -5.49
C PHE A 93 -7.75 -0.42 -5.89
N THR A 94 -7.83 -1.76 -5.98
CA THR A 94 -9.12 -2.46 -6.11
C THR A 94 -9.96 -2.33 -4.83
N LEU A 95 -9.34 -2.41 -3.65
CA LEU A 95 -10.00 -2.09 -2.38
C LEU A 95 -10.56 -0.67 -2.37
N ALA A 96 -9.76 0.32 -2.76
CA ALA A 96 -10.20 1.71 -2.82
C ALA A 96 -11.41 1.88 -3.76
N LEU A 97 -11.40 1.22 -4.93
CA LEU A 97 -12.54 1.21 -5.84
C LEU A 97 -13.80 0.58 -5.22
N ALA A 98 -13.66 -0.55 -4.52
CA ALA A 98 -14.77 -1.19 -3.82
C ALA A 98 -15.36 -0.27 -2.74
N MET A 99 -14.51 0.44 -1.99
CA MET A 99 -14.95 1.42 -0.98
C MET A 99 -15.66 2.63 -1.60
N GLU A 100 -15.20 3.12 -2.76
CA GLU A 100 -15.90 4.20 -3.47
C GLU A 100 -17.30 3.78 -3.95
N GLN A 101 -17.48 2.53 -4.37
CA GLN A 101 -18.78 2.02 -4.85
C GLN A 101 -19.75 1.71 -3.70
N HIS A 102 -19.24 1.14 -2.61
CA HIS A 102 -20.07 0.50 -1.58
C HIS A 102 -20.01 1.15 -0.21
N GLY A 103 -19.07 2.07 0.01
CA GLY A 103 -18.74 2.63 1.31
C GLY A 103 -17.91 1.68 2.19
N PRO A 104 -17.18 2.22 3.19
CA PRO A 104 -16.25 1.44 4.00
C PRO A 104 -16.94 0.40 4.88
N GLN A 105 -18.15 0.67 5.38
CA GLN A 105 -18.86 -0.27 6.25
C GLN A 105 -19.23 -1.56 5.50
N LYS A 106 -19.83 -1.44 4.31
CA LYS A 106 -20.20 -2.61 3.51
C LYS A 106 -18.97 -3.41 3.06
N VAL A 107 -17.86 -2.73 2.79
CA VAL A 107 -16.57 -3.38 2.49
C VAL A 107 -16.05 -4.14 3.71
N LEU A 108 -16.05 -3.52 4.90
CA LEU A 108 -15.65 -4.17 6.15
C LEU A 108 -16.51 -5.40 6.45
N ASP A 109 -17.84 -5.28 6.35
CA ASP A 109 -18.77 -6.39 6.63
C ASP A 109 -18.55 -7.58 5.68
N LYS A 110 -18.11 -7.31 4.45
CA LYS A 110 -17.92 -8.33 3.40
C LYS A 110 -16.51 -8.89 3.34
N LEU A 111 -15.49 -8.11 3.68
CA LEU A 111 -14.09 -8.44 3.44
C LEU A 111 -13.26 -8.58 4.72
N GLY A 112 -13.71 -8.01 5.84
CA GLY A 112 -12.95 -7.95 7.09
C GLY A 112 -11.83 -6.90 7.07
N ALA A 113 -11.18 -6.72 8.22
CA ALA A 113 -10.02 -5.85 8.42
C ALA A 113 -9.02 -6.41 9.45
N ASN A 114 -8.94 -7.74 9.61
CA ASN A 114 -8.06 -8.42 10.55
C ASN A 114 -6.87 -9.04 9.84
N ALA A 115 -5.75 -9.15 10.56
CA ALA A 115 -4.64 -9.99 10.13
C ALA A 115 -5.03 -11.47 10.29
N THR A 116 -4.68 -12.30 9.30
CA THR A 116 -4.92 -13.76 9.35
C THR A 116 -3.97 -14.50 10.27
N GLY A 117 -2.78 -13.92 10.53
CA GLY A 117 -1.67 -14.64 11.18
C GLY A 117 -1.15 -15.83 10.37
N GLN A 118 -1.43 -15.84 9.06
CA GLN A 118 -1.16 -16.94 8.13
C GLN A 118 -0.70 -16.37 6.78
N PRO A 119 0.05 -17.15 5.98
CA PRO A 119 0.52 -16.70 4.66
C PRO A 119 -0.58 -16.13 3.77
N PHE A 120 -0.19 -15.24 2.87
CA PHE A 120 -1.10 -14.46 2.02
C PHE A 120 -2.03 -15.29 1.12
N ASN A 121 -1.69 -16.55 0.89
CA ASN A 121 -2.43 -17.53 0.10
C ASN A 121 -2.97 -18.68 0.97
N SER A 122 -3.09 -18.53 2.28
CA SER A 122 -3.46 -19.63 3.19
C SER A 122 -4.90 -20.10 3.01
N GLY A 123 -5.08 -21.36 2.58
CA GLY A 123 -6.39 -22.03 2.60
C GLY A 123 -6.84 -22.38 4.02
N LEU A 124 -5.90 -22.60 4.95
CA LEU A 124 -6.21 -22.81 6.36
C LEU A 124 -6.87 -21.58 6.97
N ALA A 125 -6.40 -20.38 6.64
CA ALA A 125 -7.03 -19.14 7.11
C ALA A 125 -8.51 -19.11 6.70
N VAL A 126 -8.81 -19.38 5.42
CA VAL A 126 -10.19 -19.43 4.89
C VAL A 126 -11.05 -20.48 5.60
N GLU A 127 -10.48 -21.65 5.91
CA GLU A 127 -11.19 -22.71 6.66
C GLU A 127 -11.46 -22.35 8.13
N LEU A 128 -10.55 -21.61 8.76
CA LEU A 128 -10.73 -21.17 10.15
C LEU A 128 -11.75 -20.03 10.27
N THR A 129 -11.92 -19.23 9.22
CA THR A 129 -12.75 -18.02 9.22
C THR A 129 -13.86 -18.09 8.17
N LYS A 130 -14.64 -19.18 8.20
CA LYS A 130 -15.69 -19.46 7.20
C LYS A 130 -16.65 -18.27 7.03
N GLY A 131 -16.70 -17.75 5.81
CA GLY A 131 -17.56 -16.63 5.44
C GLY A 131 -16.92 -15.25 5.60
N ALA A 132 -15.67 -15.17 6.06
CA ALA A 132 -14.91 -13.93 6.16
C ALA A 132 -13.51 -14.09 5.52
N PRO A 133 -13.14 -13.24 4.54
CA PRO A 133 -11.78 -13.26 3.99
C PRO A 133 -10.71 -12.71 4.94
N GLU A 134 -11.12 -12.23 6.12
CA GLU A 134 -10.37 -11.48 7.12
C GLU A 134 -9.86 -10.11 6.68
N ASN A 135 -9.35 -9.94 5.46
CA ASN A 135 -8.98 -8.64 4.91
C ASN A 135 -8.89 -8.67 3.37
N PRO A 136 -8.97 -7.52 2.67
CA PRO A 136 -8.85 -7.42 1.22
C PRO A 136 -7.42 -7.56 0.65
N LEU A 137 -6.37 -7.72 1.47
CA LEU A 137 -4.97 -7.69 1.01
C LEU A 137 -4.30 -9.08 0.93
N VAL A 138 -4.90 -10.11 1.53
CA VAL A 138 -4.64 -11.52 1.22
C VAL A 138 -5.31 -11.94 -0.08
N ASN A 139 -4.88 -13.04 -0.72
CA ASN A 139 -5.38 -13.43 -2.05
C ASN A 139 -6.89 -13.70 -2.05
N ALA A 140 -7.39 -14.43 -1.05
CA ALA A 140 -8.81 -14.76 -0.95
C ALA A 140 -9.69 -13.49 -0.87
N GLY A 141 -9.32 -12.55 0.00
CA GLY A 141 -10.03 -11.27 0.13
C GLY A 141 -9.87 -10.36 -1.07
N ALA A 142 -8.71 -10.35 -1.74
CA ALA A 142 -8.52 -9.57 -2.96
C ALA A 142 -9.40 -10.08 -4.12
N MET A 143 -9.50 -11.40 -4.30
CA MET A 143 -10.41 -11.99 -5.30
C MET A 143 -11.88 -11.74 -4.95
N SER A 144 -12.23 -11.83 -3.66
CA SER A 144 -13.55 -11.43 -3.17
C SER A 144 -13.84 -9.95 -3.45
N ALA A 145 -12.86 -9.05 -3.25
CA ALA A 145 -12.95 -7.64 -3.57
C ALA A 145 -13.18 -7.39 -5.07
N VAL A 146 -12.49 -8.14 -5.94
CA VAL A 146 -12.74 -8.11 -7.40
C VAL A 146 -14.18 -8.50 -7.72
N SER A 147 -14.66 -9.59 -7.12
CA SER A 147 -16.04 -10.06 -7.33
C SER A 147 -17.09 -9.05 -6.82
N LEU A 148 -16.72 -8.22 -5.84
CA LEU A 148 -17.58 -7.17 -5.28
C LEU A 148 -17.71 -5.92 -6.17
N ILE A 149 -16.85 -5.76 -7.18
CA ILE A 149 -16.91 -4.61 -8.09
C ILE A 149 -18.18 -4.72 -8.95
N ASP A 150 -19.04 -3.71 -8.85
CA ASP A 150 -20.28 -3.63 -9.60
C ASP A 150 -19.96 -3.55 -11.09
N ALA A 151 -20.47 -4.50 -11.86
CA ALA A 151 -20.24 -4.59 -13.29
C ALA A 151 -21.38 -5.31 -14.01
N LYS A 152 -21.61 -4.92 -15.27
CA LYS A 152 -22.63 -5.55 -16.14
C LYS A 152 -22.19 -6.93 -16.62
N ASP A 153 -20.90 -7.06 -16.88
CA ASP A 153 -20.23 -8.26 -17.37
C ASP A 153 -18.73 -8.19 -17.06
N LYS A 154 -18.00 -9.24 -17.43
CA LYS A 154 -16.55 -9.36 -17.28
C LYS A 154 -15.76 -8.21 -17.89
N THR A 155 -16.16 -7.76 -19.07
CA THR A 155 -15.45 -6.69 -19.80
C THR A 155 -15.63 -5.36 -19.08
N ASP A 156 -16.83 -5.05 -18.62
CA ASP A 156 -17.11 -3.85 -17.80
C ASP A 156 -16.33 -3.89 -16.47
N ARG A 157 -16.28 -5.05 -15.80
CA ARG A 157 -15.52 -5.20 -14.54
C ARG A 157 -14.03 -4.95 -14.74
N TRP A 158 -13.42 -5.58 -15.76
CA TRP A 158 -12.03 -5.35 -16.09
C TRP A 158 -11.75 -3.89 -16.45
N ASN A 159 -12.59 -3.27 -17.29
CA ASN A 159 -12.41 -1.89 -17.70
C ASN A 159 -12.50 -0.93 -16.51
N LYS A 160 -13.40 -1.15 -15.55
CA LYS A 160 -13.48 -0.35 -14.31
C LYS A 160 -12.21 -0.45 -13.48
N ILE A 161 -11.68 -1.65 -13.30
CA ILE A 161 -10.43 -1.88 -12.54
C ILE A 161 -9.24 -1.24 -13.26
N LEU A 162 -9.05 -1.48 -14.56
CA LEU A 162 -7.95 -0.89 -15.32
C LEU A 162 -8.04 0.65 -15.37
N ASN A 163 -9.24 1.20 -15.58
CA ASN A 163 -9.44 2.66 -15.55
C ASN A 163 -9.13 3.24 -14.19
N ASN A 164 -9.52 2.55 -13.10
CA ASN A 164 -9.13 2.94 -11.75
C ASN A 164 -7.60 2.97 -11.62
N LEU A 165 -6.89 1.90 -11.98
CA LEU A 165 -5.42 1.89 -11.94
C LEU A 165 -4.80 3.03 -12.76
N ASN A 166 -5.33 3.31 -13.96
CA ASN A 166 -4.87 4.39 -14.84
C ASN A 166 -5.02 5.78 -14.18
N VAL A 167 -6.19 6.08 -13.58
CA VAL A 167 -6.42 7.40 -12.96
C VAL A 167 -5.57 7.59 -11.70
N TRP A 168 -5.34 6.52 -10.94
CA TRP A 168 -4.47 6.53 -9.76
C TRP A 168 -3.01 6.74 -10.14
N ALA A 169 -2.52 6.05 -11.18
CA ALA A 169 -1.16 6.21 -11.68
C ALA A 169 -0.95 7.51 -12.47
N ASP A 170 -2.05 8.18 -12.86
CA ASP A 170 -2.06 9.34 -13.75
C ASP A 170 -1.29 9.02 -15.05
N ALA A 171 -1.57 7.84 -15.61
CA ALA A 171 -0.93 7.28 -16.79
C ALA A 171 -1.83 6.21 -17.44
N THR A 172 -1.56 5.88 -18.71
CA THR A 172 -2.14 4.69 -19.35
C THR A 172 -1.24 3.49 -19.06
N LEU A 173 -1.72 2.59 -18.21
CA LEU A 173 -1.05 1.34 -17.86
C LEU A 173 -1.44 0.21 -18.81
N THR A 174 -0.58 -0.79 -18.92
CA THR A 174 -0.76 -1.93 -19.83
C THR A 174 -0.55 -3.24 -19.09
N VAL A 175 -1.29 -4.26 -19.49
CA VAL A 175 -1.07 -5.62 -19.01
C VAL A 175 0.23 -6.16 -19.59
N ASN A 176 1.06 -6.72 -18.74
CA ASN A 176 2.22 -7.52 -19.09
C ASN A 176 1.74 -8.92 -19.49
N GLU A 177 1.43 -9.09 -20.78
CA GLU A 177 0.86 -10.34 -21.31
C GLU A 177 1.73 -11.59 -21.02
N PRO A 178 3.08 -11.54 -21.07
CA PRO A 178 3.91 -12.65 -20.62
C PRO A 178 3.67 -13.06 -19.15
N VAL A 179 3.65 -12.10 -18.22
CA VAL A 179 3.38 -12.37 -16.80
C VAL A 179 1.96 -12.89 -16.61
N PHE A 180 0.97 -12.25 -17.25
CA PHE A 180 -0.43 -12.65 -17.18
C PHE A 180 -0.62 -14.10 -17.63
N LYS A 181 -0.01 -14.48 -18.76
CA LYS A 181 -0.07 -15.86 -19.25
C LYS A 181 0.56 -16.84 -18.27
N SER A 182 1.76 -16.55 -17.76
CA SER A 182 2.44 -17.44 -16.81
C SER A 182 1.69 -17.60 -15.49
N GLU A 183 1.09 -16.53 -14.97
CA GLU A 183 0.21 -16.58 -13.79
C GLU A 183 -1.04 -17.43 -14.07
N MET A 184 -1.71 -17.22 -15.20
CA MET A 184 -2.91 -17.99 -15.56
C MET A 184 -2.64 -19.50 -15.70
N GLU A 185 -1.44 -19.89 -16.14
CA GLU A 185 -1.03 -21.29 -16.25
C GLU A 185 -0.76 -21.95 -14.88
N THR A 186 -0.55 -21.15 -13.80
CA THR A 186 -0.08 -21.62 -12.49
C THR A 186 -0.97 -21.20 -11.30
N ASN A 187 -2.11 -20.54 -11.55
CA ASN A 187 -2.97 -20.00 -10.50
C ASN A 187 -4.00 -20.98 -9.91
N GLN A 188 -3.80 -22.31 -10.03
CA GLN A 188 -4.77 -23.32 -9.55
C GLN A 188 -5.10 -23.15 -8.06
N HIS A 189 -4.12 -22.72 -7.26
CA HIS A 189 -4.34 -22.43 -5.84
C HIS A 189 -5.31 -21.27 -5.63
N ASN A 190 -5.21 -20.20 -6.43
CA ASN A 190 -6.15 -19.09 -6.39
C ASN A 190 -7.56 -19.53 -6.82
N GLN A 191 -7.66 -20.40 -7.84
CA GLN A 191 -8.95 -20.99 -8.25
C GLN A 191 -9.58 -21.79 -7.10
N ALA A 192 -8.80 -22.62 -6.41
CA ALA A 192 -9.26 -23.39 -5.25
C ALA A 192 -9.74 -22.48 -4.11
N LEU A 193 -8.98 -21.43 -3.77
CA LEU A 193 -9.39 -20.44 -2.77
C LEU A 193 -10.69 -19.75 -3.16
N ALA A 194 -10.84 -19.33 -4.42
CA ALA A 194 -12.07 -18.66 -4.88
C ALA A 194 -13.29 -19.59 -4.78
N MET A 195 -13.17 -20.86 -5.17
CA MET A 195 -14.23 -21.85 -5.00
C MET A 195 -14.58 -22.08 -3.54
N LEU A 196 -13.57 -22.12 -2.66
CA LEU A 196 -13.78 -22.28 -1.23
C LEU A 196 -14.52 -21.08 -0.62
N MET A 197 -14.08 -19.86 -0.94
CA MET A 197 -14.74 -18.63 -0.52
C MET A 197 -16.20 -18.56 -1.00
N ASN A 198 -16.45 -19.01 -2.23
CA ASN A 198 -17.80 -19.09 -2.79
C ASN A 198 -18.68 -20.10 -2.01
N SER A 199 -18.12 -21.25 -1.61
CA SER A 199 -18.84 -22.23 -0.79
C SER A 199 -19.27 -21.68 0.59
N TYR A 200 -18.60 -20.63 1.05
CA TYR A 200 -18.91 -19.93 2.31
C TYR A 200 -19.67 -18.61 2.13
N ASN A 201 -20.23 -18.35 0.94
CA ASN A 201 -20.98 -17.13 0.61
C ASN A 201 -20.18 -15.83 0.77
N SER A 202 -18.85 -15.90 0.63
CA SER A 202 -17.92 -14.78 0.76
C SER A 202 -17.29 -14.40 -0.59
N PHE A 203 -18.01 -14.67 -1.68
CA PHE A 203 -17.67 -14.37 -3.06
C PHE A 203 -18.92 -13.84 -3.77
N TYR A 204 -18.79 -12.76 -4.54
CA TYR A 204 -19.93 -11.92 -4.95
C TYR A 204 -20.15 -11.89 -6.48
N GLY A 205 -19.68 -12.92 -7.17
CA GLY A 205 -19.77 -13.08 -8.61
C GLY A 205 -19.24 -14.45 -9.07
N ASP A 206 -19.03 -14.61 -10.38
CA ASP A 206 -18.43 -15.82 -10.93
C ASP A 206 -16.96 -15.95 -10.49
N THR A 207 -16.59 -17.13 -9.97
CA THR A 207 -15.26 -17.37 -9.41
C THR A 207 -14.18 -17.39 -10.47
N GLN A 208 -14.43 -17.98 -11.64
CA GLN A 208 -13.46 -18.05 -12.73
C GLN A 208 -13.17 -16.64 -13.28
N GLU A 209 -14.23 -15.86 -13.45
CA GLU A 209 -14.15 -14.48 -13.92
C GLU A 209 -13.32 -13.60 -12.97
N ALA A 210 -13.62 -13.65 -11.68
CA ALA A 210 -12.92 -12.85 -10.69
C ALA A 210 -11.46 -13.28 -10.50
N VAL A 211 -11.17 -14.59 -10.56
CA VAL A 211 -9.78 -15.10 -10.53
C VAL A 211 -9.01 -14.59 -11.75
N GLU A 212 -9.58 -14.66 -12.96
CA GLU A 212 -8.93 -14.16 -14.16
C GLU A 212 -8.66 -12.65 -14.07
N ILE A 213 -9.66 -11.85 -13.65
CA ILE A 213 -9.52 -10.40 -13.50
C ILE A 213 -8.51 -10.05 -12.40
N TYR A 214 -8.49 -10.80 -11.30
CA TYR A 214 -7.48 -10.67 -10.25
C TYR A 214 -6.08 -10.96 -10.78
N THR A 215 -5.90 -12.06 -11.51
CA THR A 215 -4.62 -12.35 -12.16
C THR A 215 -4.23 -11.25 -13.16
N ARG A 216 -5.19 -10.74 -13.94
CA ARG A 216 -4.96 -9.68 -14.92
C ARG A 216 -4.55 -8.34 -14.30
N GLN A 217 -5.15 -7.93 -13.18
CA GLN A 217 -4.74 -6.69 -12.49
C GLN A 217 -3.35 -6.80 -11.86
N CYS A 218 -2.98 -7.98 -11.35
CA CYS A 218 -1.64 -8.24 -10.82
C CYS A 218 -0.57 -8.08 -11.90
N SER A 219 -0.90 -8.47 -13.14
CA SER A 219 0.01 -8.36 -14.27
C SER A 219 0.04 -6.99 -14.94
N VAL A 220 -0.55 -5.94 -14.37
CA VAL A 220 -0.43 -4.57 -14.92
C VAL A 220 0.95 -4.00 -14.61
N ASP A 221 1.68 -3.57 -15.63
CA ASP A 221 3.01 -2.97 -15.48
C ASP A 221 2.91 -1.54 -14.94
N ILE A 222 3.83 -1.20 -14.03
CA ILE A 222 3.96 0.13 -13.44
C ILE A 222 5.44 0.50 -13.25
N THR A 223 5.75 1.80 -13.20
CA THR A 223 7.05 2.32 -12.74
C THR A 223 7.04 2.67 -11.25
N VAL A 224 8.21 2.74 -10.63
CA VAL A 224 8.31 3.18 -9.22
C VAL A 224 7.76 4.60 -9.01
N GLU A 225 7.85 5.47 -10.03
CA GLU A 225 7.29 6.81 -9.97
C GLU A 225 5.77 6.79 -9.89
N GLN A 226 5.14 6.07 -10.81
CA GLN A 226 3.69 5.91 -10.85
C GLN A 226 3.19 5.33 -9.51
N LEU A 227 3.89 4.35 -8.95
CA LEU A 227 3.53 3.76 -7.66
C LEU A 227 3.63 4.77 -6.51
N ALA A 228 4.68 5.61 -6.50
CA ALA A 228 4.81 6.69 -5.52
C ALA A 228 3.70 7.74 -5.68
N LYS A 229 3.32 8.11 -6.91
CA LYS A 229 2.21 9.03 -7.18
C LYS A 229 0.88 8.47 -6.65
N MET A 230 0.62 7.18 -6.89
CA MET A 230 -0.56 6.50 -6.35
C MET A 230 -0.58 6.52 -4.81
N GLY A 231 0.55 6.25 -4.16
CA GLY A 231 0.67 6.37 -2.70
C GLY A 231 0.47 7.81 -2.21
N ALA A 232 0.93 8.81 -2.96
CA ALA A 232 0.80 10.22 -2.57
C ALA A 232 -0.65 10.70 -2.62
N VAL A 233 -1.51 10.08 -3.44
CA VAL A 233 -2.98 10.27 -3.38
C VAL A 233 -3.50 9.87 -1.99
N LEU A 234 -3.11 8.70 -1.46
CA LEU A 234 -3.49 8.28 -0.11
C LEU A 234 -2.88 9.20 0.95
N ALA A 235 -1.62 9.60 0.80
CA ALA A 235 -0.97 10.55 1.72
C ALA A 235 -1.71 11.89 1.78
N ASN A 236 -2.33 12.31 0.67
CA ASN A 236 -3.02 13.58 0.51
C ASN A 236 -4.55 13.45 0.60
N GLY A 237 -5.07 12.56 1.45
CA GLY A 237 -6.50 12.47 1.73
C GLY A 237 -7.34 12.08 0.51
N GLY A 238 -6.79 11.22 -0.36
CA GLY A 238 -7.49 10.70 -1.53
C GLY A 238 -7.47 11.64 -2.75
N LYS A 239 -6.78 12.78 -2.65
CA LYS A 239 -6.66 13.77 -3.74
C LYS A 239 -5.27 13.72 -4.36
N SER A 240 -5.17 13.56 -5.67
CA SER A 240 -3.90 13.62 -6.37
C SER A 240 -3.25 15.01 -6.25
N PRO A 241 -2.03 15.11 -5.72
CA PRO A 241 -1.33 16.40 -5.65
C PRO A 241 -0.77 16.85 -7.01
N PHE A 242 -0.80 15.99 -8.04
CA PHE A 242 -0.23 16.26 -9.36
C PHE A 242 -1.24 16.84 -10.35
N ASN A 243 -2.49 16.37 -10.28
CA ASN A 243 -3.55 16.76 -11.22
C ASN A 243 -4.83 17.26 -10.51
N GLY A 244 -4.85 17.27 -9.18
CA GLY A 244 -5.95 17.80 -8.37
C GLY A 244 -7.22 16.95 -8.31
N ARG A 245 -7.26 15.77 -8.94
CA ARG A 245 -8.44 14.89 -8.93
C ARG A 245 -8.64 14.24 -7.55
N GLN A 246 -9.87 14.25 -7.05
CA GLN A 246 -10.28 13.43 -5.89
C GLN A 246 -10.57 12.01 -6.39
N LEU A 247 -9.76 11.03 -5.98
CA LEU A 247 -9.84 9.64 -6.44
C LEU A 247 -10.45 8.69 -5.41
N LEU A 248 -10.43 9.08 -4.14
CA LEU A 248 -11.03 8.37 -3.02
C LEU A 248 -11.60 9.41 -2.06
N ASN A 249 -12.79 9.22 -1.52
CA ASN A 249 -13.33 10.11 -0.50
C ASN A 249 -12.36 10.20 0.68
N ALA A 250 -12.05 11.43 1.12
CA ALA A 250 -11.11 11.67 2.21
C ALA A 250 -11.48 10.92 3.50
N SER A 251 -12.78 10.69 3.75
CA SER A 251 -13.24 9.91 4.91
C SER A 251 -12.95 8.41 4.83
N TYR A 252 -12.59 7.87 3.67
CA TYR A 252 -12.33 6.44 3.45
C TYR A 252 -10.83 6.11 3.45
N VAL A 253 -9.97 7.12 3.30
CA VAL A 253 -8.51 6.98 3.29
C VAL A 253 -7.98 6.32 4.57
N PRO A 254 -8.45 6.66 5.79
CA PRO A 254 -7.98 6.01 7.01
C PRO A 254 -8.19 4.49 7.01
N GLN A 255 -9.29 4.00 6.42
CA GLN A 255 -9.61 2.58 6.35
C GLN A 255 -8.68 1.85 5.36
N VAL A 256 -8.40 2.44 4.19
CA VAL A 256 -7.40 1.87 3.26
C VAL A 256 -6.02 1.79 3.92
N LEU A 257 -5.62 2.83 4.65
CA LEU A 257 -4.34 2.85 5.37
C LEU A 257 -4.31 1.86 6.53
N ALA A 258 -5.44 1.62 7.21
CA ALA A 258 -5.55 0.61 8.24
C ALA A 258 -5.34 -0.79 7.67
N GLU A 259 -5.97 -1.11 6.53
CA GLU A 259 -5.75 -2.39 5.83
C GLU A 259 -4.29 -2.59 5.45
N MET A 260 -3.65 -1.55 4.89
CA MET A 260 -2.23 -1.58 4.58
C MET A 260 -1.36 -1.80 5.82
N ALA A 261 -1.71 -1.21 6.96
CA ALA A 261 -0.97 -1.40 8.21
C ALA A 261 -1.13 -2.82 8.78
N ILE A 262 -2.31 -3.41 8.64
CA ILE A 262 -2.65 -4.71 9.24
C ILE A 262 -2.15 -5.88 8.40
N ALA A 263 -2.27 -5.80 7.07
CA ALA A 263 -2.07 -6.94 6.16
C ALA A 263 -1.17 -6.62 4.94
N GLY A 264 -0.53 -5.45 4.91
CA GLY A 264 0.13 -4.98 3.70
C GLY A 264 1.46 -5.67 3.33
N LEU A 265 2.16 -6.27 4.29
CA LEU A 265 3.45 -6.95 4.11
C LEU A 265 3.38 -8.44 4.43
N TYR A 266 2.22 -9.06 4.17
CA TYR A 266 1.98 -10.47 4.43
C TYR A 266 2.25 -10.80 5.92
N ASP A 267 2.94 -11.90 6.21
CA ASP A 267 3.31 -12.31 7.57
C ASP A 267 4.31 -11.34 8.24
N GLY A 268 4.91 -10.43 7.46
CA GLY A 268 5.78 -9.36 7.95
C GLY A 268 5.06 -8.12 8.48
N SER A 269 3.73 -8.00 8.29
CA SER A 269 2.98 -6.76 8.59
C SER A 269 3.10 -6.31 10.04
N GLY A 270 2.95 -7.24 11.00
CA GLY A 270 3.06 -6.91 12.42
C GLY A 270 4.46 -6.44 12.84
N LYS A 271 5.50 -7.12 12.34
CA LYS A 271 6.90 -6.72 12.58
C LYS A 271 7.18 -5.34 11.98
N TRP A 272 6.74 -5.10 10.74
CA TRP A 272 6.90 -3.83 10.05
C TRP A 272 6.21 -2.68 10.79
N LEU A 273 4.96 -2.87 11.22
CA LEU A 273 4.23 -1.85 11.96
C LEU A 273 4.91 -1.53 13.30
N TYR A 274 5.46 -2.53 13.98
CA TYR A 274 6.21 -2.35 15.22
C TYR A 274 7.53 -1.60 15.02
N THR A 275 8.28 -1.89 13.95
CA THR A 275 9.62 -1.30 13.73
C THR A 275 9.57 0.06 13.03
N VAL A 276 8.73 0.20 11.99
CA VAL A 276 8.69 1.38 11.12
C VAL A 276 7.49 2.27 11.41
N GLY A 277 6.34 1.70 11.78
CA GLY A 277 5.14 2.45 12.13
C GLY A 277 4.51 3.22 10.97
N VAL A 278 4.64 2.73 9.73
CA VAL A 278 4.09 3.37 8.52
C VAL A 278 3.29 2.35 7.69
N PRO A 279 2.04 2.65 7.28
CA PRO A 279 1.26 1.80 6.39
C PRO A 279 1.99 1.56 5.07
N ALA A 280 2.05 0.31 4.64
CA ALA A 280 2.77 -0.04 3.42
C ALA A 280 2.16 -1.26 2.72
N LYS A 281 2.48 -1.46 1.44
CA LYS A 281 2.11 -2.65 0.67
C LYS A 281 3.30 -3.10 -0.17
N SER A 282 3.54 -4.41 -0.20
CA SER A 282 4.52 -5.07 -1.07
C SER A 282 3.88 -5.85 -2.23
N GLY A 283 4.66 -6.14 -3.25
CA GLY A 283 4.34 -7.08 -4.34
C GLY A 283 5.53 -8.01 -4.59
N VAL A 284 5.25 -9.23 -5.02
CA VAL A 284 6.29 -10.27 -5.27
C VAL A 284 7.20 -9.96 -6.46
N SER A 285 6.87 -8.96 -7.26
CA SER A 285 7.78 -8.37 -8.25
C SER A 285 8.93 -7.58 -7.62
N GLY A 286 8.87 -7.31 -6.31
CA GLY A 286 9.87 -6.53 -5.57
C GLY A 286 9.52 -5.04 -5.43
N GLY A 287 8.32 -4.64 -5.85
CA GLY A 287 7.77 -3.32 -5.59
C GLY A 287 7.23 -3.21 -4.16
N MET A 288 7.43 -2.04 -3.54
CA MET A 288 6.84 -1.71 -2.24
C MET A 288 6.49 -0.22 -2.19
N VAL A 289 5.36 0.11 -1.57
CA VAL A 289 4.94 1.50 -1.32
C VAL A 289 4.62 1.69 0.16
N ALA A 290 5.07 2.79 0.75
CA ALA A 290 4.72 3.21 2.10
C ALA A 290 4.17 4.63 2.09
N VAL A 291 3.14 4.86 2.90
CA VAL A 291 2.36 6.10 2.89
C VAL A 291 2.46 6.79 4.24
N VAL A 292 2.95 8.03 4.24
CA VAL A 292 3.02 8.90 5.42
C VAL A 292 1.94 9.99 5.29
N PRO A 293 0.79 9.83 5.96
CA PRO A 293 -0.34 10.75 5.88
C PRO A 293 0.05 12.21 6.11
N GLY A 294 -0.41 13.08 5.22
CA GLY A 294 -0.16 14.52 5.22
C GLY A 294 1.26 14.93 4.84
N ARG A 295 2.13 14.01 4.40
CA ARG A 295 3.55 14.31 4.11
C ARG A 295 4.00 13.82 2.75
N TYR A 296 4.08 12.50 2.56
CA TYR A 296 4.58 11.90 1.33
C TYR A 296 4.22 10.43 1.24
N ALA A 297 4.40 9.85 0.06
CA ALA A 297 4.55 8.41 -0.12
C ALA A 297 5.93 8.11 -0.71
N ILE A 298 6.49 6.97 -0.35
CA ILE A 298 7.73 6.45 -0.90
C ILE A 298 7.46 5.09 -1.53
N ALA A 299 7.88 4.94 -2.77
CA ALA A 299 7.90 3.66 -3.46
C ALA A 299 9.34 3.23 -3.76
N VAL A 300 9.60 1.94 -3.62
CA VAL A 300 10.88 1.33 -3.94
C VAL A 300 10.64 0.10 -4.79
N TYR A 301 11.49 -0.11 -5.78
CA TYR A 301 11.50 -1.30 -6.60
C TYR A 301 12.86 -1.98 -6.51
N SER A 302 12.87 -3.23 -6.04
CA SER A 302 14.02 -4.12 -6.03
C SER A 302 13.56 -5.58 -5.99
N PRO A 303 13.78 -6.39 -7.04
CA PRO A 303 13.23 -7.74 -7.15
C PRO A 303 13.55 -8.74 -6.02
N PRO A 304 14.76 -8.80 -5.42
CA PRO A 304 15.05 -9.78 -4.38
C PRO A 304 14.17 -9.65 -3.12
N LEU A 305 13.49 -10.74 -2.77
CA LEU A 305 12.54 -10.86 -1.66
C LEU A 305 13.11 -11.66 -0.50
N ASP A 306 12.65 -11.34 0.72
CA ASP A 306 12.80 -12.20 1.89
C ASP A 306 11.84 -13.40 1.85
N GLU A 307 11.91 -14.25 2.88
CA GLU A 307 11.06 -15.44 3.02
C GLU A 307 9.57 -15.12 3.13
N ALA A 308 9.20 -13.90 3.55
CA ALA A 308 7.81 -13.46 3.64
C ALA A 308 7.30 -12.89 2.29
N GLY A 309 8.14 -12.79 1.26
CA GLY A 309 7.79 -12.27 -0.05
C GLY A 309 7.90 -10.74 -0.16
N ASN A 310 8.64 -10.08 0.74
CA ASN A 310 8.84 -8.63 0.74
C ASN A 310 10.24 -8.27 0.25
N SER A 311 10.36 -7.24 -0.59
CA SER A 311 11.66 -6.80 -1.11
C SER A 311 12.61 -6.37 0.02
N VAL A 312 13.80 -6.97 0.08
CA VAL A 312 14.77 -6.73 1.17
C VAL A 312 15.25 -5.29 1.15
N ARG A 313 15.73 -4.82 -0.01
CA ARG A 313 16.21 -3.43 -0.16
C ARG A 313 15.08 -2.42 0.01
N ALA A 314 13.85 -2.74 -0.40
CA ALA A 314 12.72 -1.84 -0.21
C ALA A 314 12.41 -1.61 1.27
N GLN A 315 12.34 -2.67 2.06
CA GLN A 315 12.09 -2.58 3.51
C GLN A 315 13.17 -1.72 4.20
N GLN A 316 14.45 -2.02 3.97
CA GLN A 316 15.56 -1.29 4.56
C GLN A 316 15.59 0.19 4.15
N THR A 317 15.31 0.46 2.88
CA THR A 317 15.28 1.82 2.35
C THR A 317 14.16 2.63 2.97
N ILE A 318 12.94 2.08 2.99
CA ILE A 318 11.77 2.78 3.52
C ILE A 318 11.92 3.01 5.02
N GLU A 319 12.44 2.03 5.78
CA GLU A 319 12.76 2.19 7.19
C GLU A 319 13.79 3.31 7.42
N TYR A 320 14.87 3.34 6.63
CA TYR A 320 15.87 4.41 6.71
C TYR A 320 15.26 5.80 6.48
N VAL A 321 14.43 5.95 5.45
CA VAL A 321 13.78 7.23 5.12
C VAL A 321 12.75 7.59 6.20
N ALA A 322 11.97 6.64 6.70
CA ALA A 322 11.00 6.87 7.77
C ALA A 322 11.67 7.34 9.06
N ASN A 323 12.81 6.74 9.43
CA ASN A 323 13.60 7.17 10.59
C ASN A 323 14.20 8.56 10.40
N ALA A 324 14.81 8.82 9.24
CA ALA A 324 15.42 10.12 8.91
C ALA A 324 14.41 11.27 8.90
N THR A 325 13.13 10.97 8.65
CA THR A 325 12.06 11.96 8.55
C THR A 325 11.10 11.93 9.75
N GLN A 326 11.35 11.08 10.76
CA GLN A 326 10.46 10.90 11.92
C GLN A 326 9.01 10.61 11.48
N ALA A 327 8.85 9.63 10.59
CA ALA A 327 7.56 9.32 9.94
C ALA A 327 6.68 8.32 10.68
N ASN A 328 7.20 7.65 11.71
CA ASN A 328 6.45 6.67 12.49
C ASN A 328 5.18 7.33 13.06
N LEU A 329 4.02 6.74 12.74
CA LEU A 329 2.70 7.25 13.10
C LEU A 329 2.42 7.29 14.61
N PHE A 330 3.19 6.54 15.40
CA PHE A 330 3.05 6.46 16.85
C PHE A 330 3.96 7.42 17.62
N LEU A 331 4.77 8.23 16.93
CA LEU A 331 5.51 9.32 17.55
C LEU A 331 4.57 10.48 17.84
N ALA A 332 4.57 10.95 19.10
CA ALA A 332 3.89 12.19 19.46
C ALA A 332 4.56 13.36 18.72
N LYS A 333 3.75 14.21 18.08
CA LYS A 333 4.19 15.44 17.43
C LYS A 333 4.04 16.63 18.37
#